data_AF-A0A7V0IH20-F1
#
_entry.id   AF-A0A7V0IH20-F1
#
_cell.length_a   1.000
_cell.length_b   1.000
_cell.length_c   1.000
_cell.angle_alpha   90.00
_cell.angle_beta   90.00
_cell.angle_gamma   90.00
#
_symmetry.space_group_name_H-M   'P 1'
#
loop_
_entity.id
_entity.type
_entity.pdbx_description
1 polymer ?
#
loop_
_entity_poly.entity_id
_entity_poly.type
_entity_poly.pdbx_seq_one_letter_code
_entity_poly.pdbx_strand_id
1 'polypeptide(L)'
;MNYATGIIYVLAGIILLLWGYKLYAKTIKLAGFLIGAVFGFVVFTLIGLTTVFSLIGALIFGVLGIFFARSVEIALFLSVGALLGAIVGMGAYPLLTQFPQALVIFVFAVVGAALSLLAKRPTMIAGTSLAGATLTVLGVSQLITNSDMWAKFKNGQLENQEFYLIVIVALALVGAIVQVSRRKK
;
A
#
# COMPACT_ATOMS: atom_id res chain seq x y z
N MET A 1 10.87 22.53 17.34
CA MET A 1 9.85 21.91 16.48
C MET A 1 10.03 20.38 16.29
N ASN A 2 11.22 19.82 16.59
CA ASN A 2 11.53 18.39 16.37
C ASN A 2 10.79 17.41 17.30
N TYR A 3 10.41 17.83 18.51
CA TYR A 3 9.64 16.99 19.43
C TYR A 3 8.21 16.75 18.96
N ALA A 4 7.55 17.78 18.41
CA ALA A 4 6.18 17.66 17.91
C ALA A 4 6.11 16.67 16.73
N THR A 5 7.05 16.75 15.80
CA THR A 5 7.16 15.82 14.67
C THR A 5 7.51 14.40 15.14
N GLY A 6 8.41 14.24 16.12
CA GLY A 6 8.69 12.96 16.75
C GLY A 6 7.45 12.31 17.38
N ILE A 7 6.67 13.07 18.16
CA ILE A 7 5.40 12.60 18.76
C ILE A 7 4.42 12.16 17.67
N ILE A 8 4.27 12.95 16.61
CA ILE A 8 3.37 12.61 15.49
C ILE A 8 3.80 11.30 14.82
N TYR A 9 5.10 11.09 14.59
CA TYR A 9 5.61 9.84 14.00
C TYR A 9 5.36 8.63 14.89
N VAL A 10 5.58 8.75 16.21
CA VAL A 10 5.28 7.68 17.16
C VAL A 10 3.79 7.34 17.15
N LEU A 11 2.92 8.34 17.24
CA LEU A 11 1.46 8.13 17.26
C LEU A 11 0.97 7.53 15.94
N ALA A 12 1.39 8.08 14.80
CA ALA A 12 1.04 7.56 13.49
C ALA A 12 1.57 6.12 13.30
N GLY A 13 2.79 5.85 13.76
CA GLY A 13 3.43 4.54 13.71
C GLY A 13 2.65 3.49 14.51
N ILE A 14 2.28 3.79 15.76
CA ILE A 14 1.46 2.90 16.61
C ILE A 14 0.09 2.65 15.98
N ILE A 15 -0.57 3.70 15.47
CA ILE A 15 -1.86 3.58 14.80
C ILE A 15 -1.76 2.66 13.57
N LEU A 16 -0.70 2.81 12.76
CA LEU A 16 -0.45 1.93 11.61
C LEU A 16 -0.11 0.50 12.02
N LEU A 17 0.65 0.29 13.10
CA LEU A 17 0.95 -1.04 13.62
C LEU A 17 -0.31 -1.78 14.09
N LEU A 18 -1.27 -1.08 14.71
CA LEU A 18 -2.47 -1.68 15.29
C LEU A 18 -3.66 -1.77 14.32
N TRP A 19 -3.81 -0.79 13.43
CA TRP A 19 -4.98 -0.61 12.56
C TRP A 19 -4.65 -0.35 11.09
N GLY A 20 -3.38 -0.51 10.69
CA GLY A 20 -2.89 -0.19 9.36
C GLY A 20 -3.74 -0.75 8.23
N TYR A 21 -4.02 -2.05 8.24
CA TYR A 21 -4.88 -2.68 7.24
C TYR A 21 -6.29 -2.06 7.14
N LYS A 22 -6.94 -1.80 8.29
CA LYS A 22 -8.30 -1.20 8.32
C LYS A 22 -8.28 0.24 7.82
N LEU A 23 -7.24 1.00 8.18
CA LEU A 23 -7.07 2.37 7.71
C LEU A 23 -6.80 2.42 6.22
N TYR A 24 -5.88 1.60 5.72
CA TYR A 24 -5.57 1.52 4.29
C TYR A 24 -6.82 1.26 3.43
N ALA A 25 -7.64 0.29 3.83
CA ALA A 25 -8.88 -0.02 3.13
C ALA A 25 -9.88 1.16 3.12
N LYS A 26 -9.92 1.97 4.18
CA LYS A 26 -10.74 3.19 4.23
C LYS A 26 -10.13 4.32 3.39
N THR A 27 -8.82 4.48 3.44
CA THR A 27 -8.09 5.51 2.70
C THR A 27 -8.21 5.31 1.20
N ILE A 28 -8.14 4.07 0.69
CA ILE A 28 -8.38 3.78 -0.74
C ILE A 28 -9.80 4.20 -1.16
N LYS A 29 -10.81 3.87 -0.35
CA LYS A 29 -12.19 4.27 -0.66
C LYS A 29 -12.35 5.77 -0.67
N LEU A 30 -11.77 6.46 0.32
CA LEU A 30 -11.80 7.92 0.39
C LEU A 30 -11.07 8.55 -0.81
N ALA A 31 -9.90 8.05 -1.17
CA ALA A 31 -9.16 8.51 -2.35
C ALA A 31 -9.95 8.29 -3.64
N GLY A 32 -10.54 7.10 -3.82
CA GLY A 32 -11.42 6.80 -4.94
C GLY A 32 -12.62 7.74 -5.01
N PHE A 33 -13.24 8.04 -3.86
CA PHE A 33 -14.32 9.01 -3.77
C PHE A 33 -13.87 10.42 -4.17
N LEU A 34 -12.75 10.90 -3.64
CA LEU A 34 -12.26 12.25 -3.94
C LEU A 34 -11.88 12.41 -5.40
N ILE A 35 -11.15 11.45 -5.97
CA ILE A 35 -10.77 11.46 -7.39
C ILE A 35 -12.01 11.41 -8.27
N GLY A 36 -12.96 10.52 -7.97
CA GLY A 36 -14.24 10.44 -8.67
C GLY A 36 -15.03 11.74 -8.57
N ALA A 37 -15.08 12.36 -7.39
CA ALA A 37 -15.81 13.60 -7.18
C ALA A 37 -15.22 14.77 -7.95
N VAL A 38 -13.89 14.92 -7.95
CA VAL A 38 -13.20 15.92 -8.77
C VAL A 38 -13.50 15.69 -10.25
N PHE A 39 -13.42 14.44 -10.72
CA PHE A 39 -13.70 14.11 -12.11
C PHE A 39 -15.14 14.45 -12.51
N GLY A 40 -16.14 14.07 -11.70
CA GLY A 40 -17.54 14.38 -11.96
C GLY A 40 -17.82 15.87 -11.97
N PHE A 41 -17.22 16.62 -11.03
CA PHE A 41 -17.32 18.07 -10.99
C PHE A 41 -16.79 18.71 -12.28
N VAL A 42 -15.61 18.28 -12.74
CA VAL A 42 -14.98 18.79 -13.96
C VAL A 42 -15.83 18.47 -15.19
N VAL A 43 -16.29 17.22 -15.35
CA VAL A 43 -17.12 16.81 -16.49
C VAL A 43 -18.41 17.63 -16.58
N PHE A 44 -19.13 17.81 -15.47
CA PHE A 44 -20.40 18.55 -15.47
C PHE A 44 -20.19 20.05 -15.70
N THR A 45 -19.08 20.60 -15.20
CA THR A 45 -18.71 22.00 -15.45
C THR A 45 -18.32 22.22 -16.92
N LEU A 46 -17.64 21.27 -17.55
CA LEU A 46 -17.27 21.33 -18.98
C LEU A 46 -18.50 21.26 -19.92
N ILE A 47 -19.58 20.61 -19.49
CA ILE A 47 -20.85 20.54 -20.25
C ILE A 47 -21.67 21.84 -20.08
N GLY A 48 -21.22 22.79 -19.25
CA GLY A 48 -21.89 24.07 -19.03
C GLY A 48 -23.10 23.98 -18.09
N LEU A 49 -23.17 22.95 -17.24
CA LEU A 49 -24.22 22.83 -16.24
C LEU A 49 -23.99 23.80 -15.07
N THR A 50 -25.06 24.15 -14.35
CA THR A 50 -24.95 25.05 -13.19
C THR A 50 -24.14 24.40 -12.08
N THR A 51 -23.56 25.22 -11.19
CA THR A 51 -22.71 24.74 -10.08
C THR A 51 -23.42 23.70 -9.20
N VAL A 52 -24.74 23.83 -9.01
CA VAL A 52 -25.55 22.87 -8.26
C VAL A 52 -25.52 21.49 -8.94
N PHE A 53 -25.68 21.43 -10.26
CA PHE A 53 -25.58 20.17 -11.00
C PHE A 53 -24.15 19.61 -11.01
N SER A 54 -23.12 20.46 -11.05
CA SER A 54 -21.72 20.00 -10.92
C SER A 54 -21.43 19.38 -9.55
N LEU A 55 -22.02 19.89 -8.47
CA LEU A 55 -21.91 19.27 -7.13
C LEU A 55 -22.65 17.93 -7.06
N ILE A 56 -23.81 17.82 -7.69
CA ILE A 56 -24.53 16.53 -7.82
C ILE A 56 -23.69 15.53 -8.62
N GLY A 57 -23.10 15.97 -9.75
CA GLY A 57 -22.18 15.18 -10.56
C GLY A 57 -20.96 14.71 -9.75
N ALA A 58 -20.39 15.57 -8.93
CA ALA A 58 -19.30 15.23 -8.02
C ALA A 58 -19.70 14.12 -7.03
N LEU A 59 -20.90 14.17 -6.45
CA LEU A 59 -21.36 13.12 -5.55
C LEU A 59 -21.56 11.78 -6.27
N ILE A 60 -22.21 11.78 -7.44
CA ILE A 60 -22.47 10.57 -8.23
C ILE A 60 -21.15 9.92 -8.65
N PHE A 61 -20.24 10.69 -9.26
CA PHE A 61 -18.95 10.18 -9.69
C PHE A 61 -18.03 9.87 -8.52
N GLY A 62 -18.16 10.54 -7.37
CA GLY A 62 -17.45 10.16 -6.15
C GLY A 62 -17.85 8.75 -5.70
N VAL A 63 -19.14 8.44 -5.65
CA VAL A 63 -19.61 7.09 -5.32
C VAL A 63 -19.12 6.07 -6.35
N LEU A 64 -19.21 6.38 -7.65
CA LEU A 64 -18.66 5.52 -8.72
C LEU A 64 -17.14 5.32 -8.57
N GLY A 65 -16.41 6.37 -8.19
CA GLY A 65 -14.97 6.33 -7.96
C GLY A 65 -14.56 5.34 -6.87
N ILE A 66 -15.39 5.12 -5.84
CA ILE A 66 -15.17 4.07 -4.84
C ILE A 66 -15.20 2.67 -5.47
N PHE A 67 -16.16 2.42 -6.38
CA PHE A 67 -16.25 1.15 -7.09
C PHE A 67 -15.05 0.93 -8.00
N PHE A 68 -14.64 1.96 -8.75
CA PHE A 68 -13.47 1.89 -9.62
C PHE A 68 -12.17 1.69 -8.84
N ALA A 69 -11.98 2.36 -7.70
CA ALA A 69 -10.79 2.19 -6.88
C ALA A 69 -10.58 0.73 -6.43
N ARG A 70 -11.67 0.01 -6.14
CA ARG A 70 -11.61 -1.42 -5.82
C ARG A 70 -11.20 -2.26 -7.03
N SER A 71 -11.71 -1.94 -8.21
CA SER A 71 -11.35 -2.62 -9.46
C SER A 71 -9.88 -2.38 -9.82
N VAL A 72 -9.40 -1.14 -9.69
CA VAL A 72 -7.99 -0.76 -9.93
C VAL A 72 -7.06 -1.50 -8.96
N GLU A 73 -7.42 -1.59 -7.68
CA GLU A 73 -6.63 -2.34 -6.69
C GLU A 73 -6.51 -3.82 -7.08
N ILE A 74 -7.61 -4.47 -7.49
CA ILE A 74 -7.58 -5.86 -7.94
C ILE A 74 -6.74 -6.01 -9.22
N ALA A 75 -6.93 -5.10 -10.18
CA ALA A 75 -6.20 -5.10 -11.45
C ALA A 75 -4.69 -4.92 -11.24
N LEU A 76 -4.26 -4.06 -10.31
CA LEU A 76 -2.86 -3.87 -9.95
C LEU A 76 -2.22 -5.15 -9.41
N PHE A 77 -2.90 -5.84 -8.49
CA PHE A 77 -2.37 -7.11 -7.97
C PHE A 77 -2.33 -8.19 -9.06
N LEU A 78 -3.37 -8.29 -9.89
CA LEU A 78 -3.41 -9.22 -11.02
C LEU A 78 -2.28 -8.94 -12.02
N SER A 79 -2.07 -7.69 -12.42
CA SER A 79 -1.04 -7.33 -13.40
C SER A 79 0.37 -7.57 -12.87
N VAL A 80 0.67 -7.16 -11.64
CA VAL A 80 1.96 -7.41 -11.00
C VAL A 80 2.21 -8.92 -10.84
N GLY A 81 1.20 -9.68 -10.41
CA GLY A 81 1.29 -11.13 -10.32
C GLY A 81 1.50 -11.81 -11.66
N ALA A 82 0.78 -11.38 -12.70
CA ALA A 82 0.93 -11.90 -14.05
C ALA A 82 2.32 -11.63 -14.62
N LEU A 83 2.86 -10.43 -14.41
CA LEU A 83 4.20 -10.07 -14.86
C LEU A 83 5.28 -10.88 -14.15
N LEU A 84 5.21 -11.01 -12.82
CA LEU A 84 6.16 -11.83 -12.06
C LEU A 84 6.06 -13.30 -12.47
N GLY A 85 4.84 -13.81 -12.64
CA GLY A 85 4.59 -15.15 -13.17
C GLY A 85 5.21 -15.34 -14.55
N ALA A 86 5.01 -14.39 -15.47
CA ALA A 86 5.59 -14.44 -16.81
C ALA A 86 7.13 -14.47 -16.78
N ILE A 87 7.77 -13.66 -15.92
CA ILE A 87 9.23 -13.66 -15.74
C ILE A 87 9.72 -15.02 -15.25
N VAL A 88 9.04 -15.61 -14.25
CA VAL A 88 9.35 -16.97 -13.77
C VAL A 88 9.16 -17.99 -14.88
N GLY A 89 8.09 -17.88 -15.68
CA GLY A 89 7.83 -18.73 -16.83
C GLY A 89 8.92 -18.65 -17.90
N MET A 90 9.47 -17.46 -18.15
CA MET A 90 10.62 -17.29 -19.05
C MET A 90 11.86 -18.02 -18.52
N GLY A 91 12.12 -17.94 -17.22
CA GLY A 91 13.23 -18.64 -16.58
C GLY A 91 13.04 -20.16 -16.49
N ALA A 92 11.79 -20.63 -16.41
CA ALA A 92 11.44 -22.06 -16.33
C ALA A 92 11.38 -22.75 -17.71
N TYR A 93 11.21 -21.99 -18.80
CA TYR A 93 11.10 -22.54 -20.15
C TYR A 93 12.22 -23.52 -20.56
N PRO A 94 13.52 -23.27 -20.24
CA PRO A 94 14.59 -24.21 -20.57
C PRO A 94 14.42 -25.61 -19.96
N LEU A 95 13.60 -25.74 -18.90
CA LEU A 95 13.30 -27.02 -18.25
C LEU A 95 12.07 -27.72 -18.84
N LEU A 96 11.29 -27.02 -19.69
CA LEU A 96 9.99 -27.44 -20.22
C LEU A 96 9.95 -27.32 -21.75
N THR A 97 11.05 -27.67 -22.41
CA THR A 97 11.24 -27.50 -23.87
C THR A 97 10.25 -28.28 -24.74
N GLN A 98 9.58 -29.29 -24.17
CA GLN A 98 8.52 -30.05 -24.82
C GLN A 98 7.24 -29.23 -25.12
N PHE A 99 7.08 -28.04 -24.51
CA PHE A 99 5.92 -27.17 -24.70
C PHE A 99 6.26 -25.87 -25.43
N PRO A 100 5.33 -25.28 -26.18
CA PRO A 100 5.52 -23.95 -26.78
C PRO A 100 5.82 -22.90 -25.72
N GLN A 101 6.85 -22.07 -25.95
CA GLN A 101 7.29 -21.03 -24.99
C GLN A 101 6.14 -20.11 -24.56
N ALA A 102 5.30 -19.68 -25.50
CA ALA A 102 4.15 -18.83 -25.21
C ALA A 102 3.16 -19.47 -24.23
N LEU A 103 2.93 -20.79 -24.35
CA LEU A 103 2.03 -21.53 -23.47
C LEU A 103 2.60 -21.62 -22.06
N VAL A 104 3.91 -21.89 -21.92
CA VAL A 104 4.58 -21.93 -20.61
C VAL A 104 4.49 -20.58 -19.92
N ILE A 105 4.87 -19.49 -20.61
CA ILE A 105 4.79 -18.13 -20.04
C ILE A 105 3.36 -17.78 -19.65
N PHE A 106 2.38 -18.10 -20.49
CA PHE A 106 0.97 -17.83 -20.21
C PHE A 106 0.46 -18.56 -18.96
N VAL A 107 0.74 -19.86 -18.84
CA VAL A 107 0.34 -20.65 -17.66
C VAL A 107 0.97 -20.05 -16.39
N PHE A 108 2.27 -19.77 -16.40
CA PHE A 108 2.93 -19.16 -15.25
C PHE A 108 2.42 -17.75 -14.93
N ALA A 109 2.06 -16.95 -15.94
CA ALA A 109 1.43 -15.64 -15.73
C ALA A 109 0.06 -15.79 -15.05
N VAL A 110 -0.79 -16.72 -15.49
CA VAL A 110 -2.10 -16.97 -14.85
C VAL A 110 -1.92 -17.46 -13.42
N VAL A 111 -0.99 -18.39 -13.18
CA VAL A 111 -0.67 -18.88 -11.82
C VAL A 111 -0.14 -17.75 -10.95
N GLY A 112 0.77 -16.92 -11.47
CA GLY A 112 1.31 -15.76 -10.76
C GLY A 112 0.23 -14.73 -10.40
N ALA A 113 -0.71 -14.47 -11.30
CA ALA A 113 -1.86 -13.60 -11.06
C ALA A 113 -2.82 -14.18 -9.99
N ALA A 114 -3.06 -15.50 -10.00
CA ALA A 114 -3.85 -16.16 -8.97
C ALA A 114 -3.16 -16.11 -7.59
N LEU A 115 -1.84 -16.35 -7.55
CA LEU A 115 -1.05 -16.27 -6.32
C LEU A 115 -0.99 -14.84 -5.77
N SER A 116 -0.88 -13.82 -6.62
CA SER A 116 -0.85 -12.42 -6.15
C SER A 116 -2.16 -12.00 -5.51
N LEU A 117 -3.31 -12.51 -5.99
CA LEU A 117 -4.61 -12.30 -5.36
C LEU A 117 -4.69 -12.92 -3.96
N LEU A 118 -4.07 -14.08 -3.74
CA LEU A 118 -3.95 -14.68 -2.41
C LEU A 118 -2.99 -13.87 -1.52
N ALA A 119 -1.89 -13.37 -2.09
CA ALA A 119 -0.89 -12.57 -1.41
C ALA A 119 -1.32 -11.12 -1.14
N LYS A 120 -2.38 -10.62 -1.78
CA LYS A 120 -2.90 -9.25 -1.62
C LYS A 120 -3.09 -8.83 -0.16
N ARG A 121 -3.68 -9.72 0.65
CA ARG A 121 -3.93 -9.45 2.07
C ARG A 121 -2.67 -9.45 2.94
N PRO A 122 -1.83 -10.50 2.93
CA PRO A 122 -0.61 -10.50 3.74
C PRO A 122 0.36 -9.38 3.33
N THR A 123 0.45 -9.06 2.04
CA THR A 123 1.31 -7.94 1.56
C THR A 123 0.87 -6.58 2.10
N MET A 124 -0.43 -6.29 2.13
CA MET A 124 -0.93 -5.06 2.76
C MET A 124 -0.64 -5.00 4.26
N ILE A 125 -0.83 -6.11 4.97
CA ILE A 125 -0.55 -6.17 6.42
C ILE A 125 0.95 -5.95 6.67
N ALA A 126 1.81 -6.65 5.92
CA ALA A 126 3.26 -6.50 6.01
C ALA A 126 3.72 -5.08 5.67
N GLY A 127 3.18 -4.48 4.60
CA GLY A 127 3.52 -3.12 4.19
C GLY A 127 3.13 -2.09 5.24
N THR A 128 1.90 -2.19 5.78
CA THR A 128 1.44 -1.24 6.82
C THR A 128 2.13 -1.46 8.17
N SER A 129 2.46 -2.70 8.54
CA SER A 129 3.22 -2.96 9.77
C SER A 129 4.66 -2.49 9.66
N LEU A 130 5.30 -2.66 8.50
CA LEU A 130 6.66 -2.16 8.24
C LEU A 130 6.69 -0.63 8.24
N ALA A 131 5.77 0.04 7.55
CA ALA A 131 5.66 1.49 7.60
C ALA A 131 5.41 2.01 9.02
N GLY A 132 4.52 1.36 9.77
CA GLY A 132 4.24 1.72 11.16
C GLY A 132 5.45 1.52 12.09
N ALA A 133 6.20 0.43 11.91
CA ALA A 133 7.42 0.15 12.65
C ALA A 133 8.49 1.20 12.37
N THR A 134 8.75 1.52 11.10
CA THR A 134 9.71 2.55 10.69
C THR A 134 9.37 3.90 11.30
N LEU A 135 8.11 4.35 11.21
CA LEU A 135 7.69 5.62 11.80
C LEU A 135 7.83 5.63 13.32
N THR A 136 7.50 4.53 14.00
CA THR A 136 7.64 4.43 15.45
C THR A 136 9.11 4.53 15.87
N VAL A 137 9.98 3.75 15.22
CA VAL A 137 11.42 3.71 15.55
C VAL A 137 12.09 5.06 15.26
N LEU A 138 11.82 5.66 14.10
CA LEU A 138 12.34 6.99 13.76
C LEU A 138 11.79 8.07 14.69
N GLY A 139 10.51 8.01 15.03
CA GLY A 139 9.87 8.94 15.96
C GLY A 139 10.47 8.86 17.36
N VAL A 140 10.65 7.66 17.92
CA VAL A 140 11.29 7.46 19.24
C VAL A 140 12.73 7.96 19.22
N SER A 141 13.51 7.62 18.19
CA SER A 141 14.90 8.07 18.10
C SER A 141 15.01 9.59 17.93
N GLN A 142 14.07 10.22 17.22
CA GLN A 142 14.00 11.67 17.11
C GLN A 142 13.68 12.35 18.44
N LEU A 143 12.87 11.73 19.30
CA LEU A 143 12.59 12.25 20.65
C LEU A 143 13.81 12.15 21.58
N ILE A 144 14.63 11.12 21.41
CA ILE A 144 15.85 10.91 22.22
C ILE A 144 16.99 11.83 21.74
N THR A 145 17.24 11.86 20.43
CA THR A 145 18.39 12.57 19.84
C THR A 145 18.10 14.04 19.53
N ASN A 146 16.83 14.46 19.58
CA ASN A 146 16.35 15.78 19.16
C ASN A 146 16.80 16.18 17.73
N SER A 147 17.09 15.19 16.88
CA SER A 147 17.57 15.39 15.52
C SER A 147 16.57 14.86 14.48
N ASP A 148 16.59 15.40 13.26
CA ASP A 148 15.72 14.92 12.18
C ASP A 148 16.18 13.55 11.69
N MET A 149 15.63 12.50 12.30
CA MET A 149 15.96 11.11 12.01
C MET A 149 15.46 10.68 10.63
N TRP A 150 14.44 11.33 10.09
CA TRP A 150 13.93 11.02 8.76
C TRP A 150 14.94 11.42 7.68
N ALA A 151 15.49 12.63 7.79
CA ALA A 151 16.55 13.10 6.90
C ALA A 151 17.79 12.20 6.98
N LYS A 152 18.21 11.83 8.19
CA LYS A 152 19.36 10.93 8.39
C LYS A 152 19.12 9.52 7.83
N PHE A 153 17.93 8.96 8.01
CA PHE A 153 17.55 7.66 7.45
C PHE A 153 17.58 7.70 5.92
N LYS A 154 17.01 8.74 5.30
CA LYS A 154 16.99 8.91 3.85
C LYS A 154 18.39 9.06 3.25
N ASN A 155 19.28 9.76 3.95
CA ASN A 155 20.65 10.01 3.49
C ASN A 155 21.63 8.89 3.85
N GLY A 156 21.18 7.81 4.53
CA GLY A 156 22.05 6.74 4.99
C GLY A 156 23.05 7.16 6.07
N GLN A 157 22.79 8.25 6.78
CA GLN A 157 23.68 8.84 7.80
C GLN A 157 23.33 8.38 9.23
N LEU A 158 22.75 7.19 9.36
CA LEU A 158 22.41 6.63 10.66
C LEU A 158 23.60 5.89 11.24
N GLU A 159 24.12 6.41 12.34
CA GLU A 159 24.99 5.64 13.22
C GLU A 159 24.21 4.38 13.66
N ASN A 160 24.78 3.21 13.41
CA ASN A 160 24.17 1.89 13.68
C ASN A 160 22.91 1.56 12.86
N GLN A 161 22.91 1.82 11.55
CA GLN A 161 21.81 1.48 10.64
C GLN A 161 21.33 0.02 10.79
N GLU A 162 22.23 -0.94 10.98
CA GLU A 162 21.90 -2.36 11.16
C GLU A 162 20.99 -2.60 12.38
N PHE A 163 21.29 -1.94 13.50
CA PHE A 163 20.48 -2.03 14.71
C PHE A 163 19.06 -1.50 14.48
N TYR A 164 18.93 -0.34 13.82
CA TYR A 164 17.63 0.23 13.48
C TYR A 164 16.81 -0.71 12.60
N LEU A 165 17.43 -1.32 11.59
CA LEU A 165 16.76 -2.28 10.70
C LEU A 165 16.26 -3.51 11.46
N ILE A 166 17.07 -4.08 12.36
CA ILE A 166 16.67 -5.22 13.19
C ILE A 166 15.45 -4.88 14.06
N VAL A 167 15.46 -3.71 14.72
CA VAL A 167 14.35 -3.26 15.56
C VAL A 167 13.09 -3.01 14.73
N ILE A 168 13.21 -2.40 13.54
CA ILE A 168 12.08 -2.17 12.62
C ILE A 168 11.48 -3.51 12.19
N VAL A 169 12.31 -4.49 11.80
CA VAL A 169 11.83 -5.81 11.36
C VAL A 169 11.13 -6.54 12.51
N ALA A 170 11.73 -6.55 13.71
CA ALA A 170 11.13 -7.18 14.89
C ALA A 170 9.77 -6.56 15.22
N LEU A 171 9.69 -5.22 15.23
CA LEU A 171 8.45 -4.50 15.52
C LEU A 171 7.40 -4.68 14.42
N ALA A 172 7.81 -4.74 13.14
CA ALA A 172 6.93 -4.99 12.01
C ALA A 172 6.32 -6.39 12.06
N LEU A 173 7.08 -7.41 12.50
CA LEU A 173 6.57 -8.77 12.73
C LEU A 173 5.53 -8.80 13.85
N VAL A 174 5.81 -8.16 14.99
CA VAL A 174 4.85 -8.05 16.09
C VAL A 174 3.58 -7.34 15.62
N GLY A 175 3.71 -6.22 14.91
CA GLY A 175 2.58 -5.49 14.32
C GLY A 175 1.75 -6.36 13.38
N ALA A 176 2.41 -7.11 12.49
CA ALA A 176 1.72 -8.02 11.57
C ALA A 176 0.94 -9.10 12.31
N ILE A 177 1.52 -9.72 13.35
CA ILE A 177 0.87 -10.73 14.19
C ILE A 177 -0.38 -10.14 14.87
N VAL A 178 -0.27 -8.93 15.44
CA VAL A 178 -1.38 -8.24 16.10
C VAL A 178 -2.51 -7.96 15.12
N GLN A 179 -2.20 -7.46 13.92
CA GLN A 179 -3.20 -7.18 12.89
C GLN A 179 -3.91 -8.44 12.40
N VAL A 180 -3.17 -9.55 12.24
CA VAL A 180 -3.74 -10.85 11.85
C VAL A 180 -4.64 -11.40 12.96
N SER A 181 -4.24 -11.29 14.23
CA SER A 181 -5.01 -11.79 15.38
C SER A 181 -6.32 -11.03 15.58
N ARG A 182 -6.29 -9.69 15.50
CA ARG A 182 -7.48 -8.82 15.64
C ARG A 182 -8.51 -8.98 14.52
N ARG A 183 -8.20 -9.74 13.49
CA ARG A 183 -9.13 -10.02 12.38
C ARG A 183 -10.09 -11.17 12.68
N LYS A 184 -9.72 -12.10 13.57
CA LYS A 184 -10.53 -13.29 13.88
C LYS A 184 -11.70 -12.99 14.84
N LYS A 185 -11.74 -11.80 15.42
CA LYS A 185 -12.83 -11.28 16.26
C LYS A 185 -13.64 -10.27 15.45
#